data_AF-A0A5R8VNU2-F1
#
_entry.id   AF-A0A5R8VNU2-F1
#
_cell.length_a   1.000
_cell.length_b   1.000
_cell.length_c   1.000
_cell.angle_alpha   90.00
_cell.angle_beta   90.00
_cell.angle_gamma   90.00
#
_symmetry.space_group_name_H-M   'P 1'
#
loop_
_entity.id
_entity.type
_entity.pdbx_description
1 polymer ?
#
loop_
_entity_poly.entity_id
_entity_poly.type
_entity_poly.pdbx_seq_one_letter_code
_entity_poly.pdbx_strand_id
1 'polypeptide(L)' 'MKTFDDEQVKGPFRRFRHIHEFNQDSGGTTMVDRIEFAAPFGLIGRLVEKLVLAGYLRRLIEARNRYLAGDLS' A
#
# COMPACT_ATOMS: atom_id res chain seq x y z
N MET A 1 -0.05 -10.72 16.63
CA MET A 1 -0.27 -9.89 15.43
C MET A 1 -0.02 -8.44 15.81
N LYS A 2 0.92 -7.78 15.14
CA LYS A 2 1.18 -6.34 15.31
C LYS A 2 0.71 -5.61 14.07
N THR A 3 0.15 -4.42 14.23
CA THR A 3 -0.32 -3.60 13.11
C THR A 3 0.23 -2.19 13.25
N PHE A 4 0.68 -1.62 12.13
CA PHE A 4 1.01 -0.21 12.00
C PHE A 4 0.12 0.41 10.93
N ASP A 5 -0.38 1.62 11.16
CA ASP A 5 -1.34 2.28 10.28
C ASP A 5 -0.89 3.71 10.06
N ASP A 6 -0.74 4.08 8.79
CA ASP A 6 -0.42 5.44 8.37
C ASP A 6 -1.50 6.01 7.45
N GLU A 7 -1.95 7.23 7.77
CA GLU A 7 -2.97 7.95 7.02
C GLU A 7 -2.42 9.28 6.50
N GLN A 8 -2.74 9.59 5.24
CA GLN A 8 -2.35 10.85 4.63
C GLN A 8 -3.30 11.98 5.07
N VAL A 9 -2.80 12.90 5.91
CA VAL A 9 -3.56 14.09 6.33
C VAL A 9 -3.65 15.15 5.21
N LYS A 10 -2.56 15.35 4.45
CA LYS A 10 -2.50 16.29 3.33
C LYS A 10 -1.63 15.71 2.22
N GLY A 11 -2.14 15.72 0.98
CA GLY A 11 -1.40 15.21 -0.17
C GLY A 11 -2.29 14.99 -1.40
N PRO A 12 -1.76 14.33 -2.44
CA PRO A 12 -2.43 14.23 -3.74
C PRO A 12 -3.67 13.32 -3.71
N PHE A 13 -3.77 12.39 -2.77
CA PHE A 13 -4.94 11.54 -2.64
C PHE A 13 -6.06 12.24 -1.86
N ARG A 14 -7.32 12.01 -2.24
CA ARG A 14 -8.48 12.41 -1.41
C ARG A 14 -8.52 11.65 -0.08
N ARG A 15 -8.05 10.42 -0.11
CA ARG A 15 -7.82 9.56 1.06
C ARG A 15 -6.72 8.59 0.70
N PHE A 16 -5.81 8.37 1.63
CA PHE A 16 -4.82 7.31 1.55
C PHE A 16 -4.60 6.78 2.96
N ARG A 17 -4.72 5.46 3.11
CA ARG A 17 -4.47 4.73 4.35
C ARG A 17 -3.68 3.49 3.99
N HIS A 18 -2.60 3.25 4.73
CA HIS A 18 -1.72 2.11 4.53
C HIS A 18 -1.55 1.36 5.84
N ILE A 19 -1.98 0.12 5.83
CA ILE A 19 -1.99 -0.76 6.99
C ILE A 19 -0.95 -1.84 6.77
N HIS A 20 -0.06 -1.99 7.74
CA HIS A 20 1.00 -2.99 7.77
C HIS A 20 0.67 -4.00 8.85
N GLU A 21 0.40 -5.23 8.47
CA GLU A 21 0.10 -6.32 9.40
C GLU A 21 1.29 -7.27 9.49
N PHE A 22 1.77 -7.51 10.70
CA PHE A 22 2.91 -8.36 10.98
C PHE A 22 2.46 -9.58 11.80
N ASN A 23 2.73 -10.76 11.23
CA ASN A 23 2.55 -12.03 11.90
C ASN A 23 3.89 -12.73 12.04
N GLN A 24 4.28 -13.06 13.28
CA GLN A 24 5.55 -13.71 13.59
C GLN A 24 5.28 -15.15 14.03
N ASP A 25 6.02 -16.07 13.44
CA ASP A 25 5.99 -17.49 13.80
C ASP A 25 7.42 -18.07 13.83
N SER A 26 7.55 -19.39 14.01
CA SER A 26 8.83 -20.08 14.08
C SER A 26 9.67 -19.99 12.79
N GLY A 27 9.04 -19.68 11.66
CA GLY A 27 9.68 -19.55 10.34
C GLY A 27 10.07 -18.11 9.97
N GLY A 28 9.74 -17.12 10.81
CA GLY A 28 10.09 -15.72 10.58
C GLY A 28 8.92 -14.78 10.80
N THR A 29 8.92 -13.66 10.07
CA THR A 29 7.83 -12.68 10.11
C THR A 29 7.22 -12.53 8.72
N THR A 30 5.91 -12.78 8.62
CA THR A 30 5.11 -12.43 7.45
C THR A 30 4.58 -11.01 7.63
N MET A 31 4.86 -10.14 6.66
CA MET A 31 4.28 -8.79 6.57
C MET A 31 3.24 -8.75 5.43
N VAL A 32 2.08 -8.16 5.70
CA VAL A 32 1.02 -7.93 4.73
C VAL A 32 0.71 -6.43 4.68
N ASP A 33 0.91 -5.82 3.50
CA ASP A 33 0.54 -4.43 3.24
C ASP A 33 -0.87 -4.34 2.63
N ARG A 34 -1.73 -3.54 3.24
CA ARG A 34 -3.08 -3.23 2.75
C ARG A 34 -3.20 -1.73 2.51
N ILE A 35 -3.46 -1.36 1.26
CA ILE A 35 -3.60 0.05 0.86
C ILE A 35 -5.05 0.36 0.47
N GLU A 36 -5.60 1.39 1.10
CA GLU A 36 -6.87 1.98 0.74
C GLU A 36 -6.64 3.39 0.22
N PHE A 37 -7.17 3.69 -0.97
CA PHE A 37 -7.00 5.02 -1.54
C PHE A 37 -8.22 5.50 -2.34
N ALA A 38 -8.37 6.83 -2.37
CA ALA A 38 -9.30 7.54 -3.22
C ALA A 38 -8.53 8.56 -4.09
N ALA A 39 -8.61 8.38 -5.42
CA ALA A 39 -7.99 9.28 -6.39
C ALA A 39 -8.68 10.67 -6.41
N PRO A 40 -7.95 11.75 -6.73
CA PRO A 40 -8.49 13.12 -6.64
C PRO A 40 -9.44 13.58 -7.76
N PHE A 41 -9.66 12.80 -8.83
CA PHE A 41 -10.18 13.31 -10.12
C PHE A 41 -11.73 13.28 -10.30
N GLY A 42 -12.23 13.71 -11.48
CA GLY A 42 -13.66 13.88 -11.87
C GLY A 42 -14.34 12.66 -12.54
N LEU A 43 -15.66 12.66 -12.79
CA LEU A 43 -16.51 11.43 -12.91
C LEU A 43 -16.11 10.39 -13.99
N ILE A 44 -15.81 10.80 -15.21
CA ILE A 44 -15.65 9.86 -16.34
C ILE A 44 -14.19 9.39 -16.51
N GLY A 45 -13.20 10.27 -16.27
CA GLY A 45 -11.78 9.88 -16.25
C GLY A 45 -11.36 9.09 -15.00
N ARG A 46 -12.13 9.22 -13.91
CA ARG A 46 -11.80 8.62 -12.59
C ARG A 46 -11.59 7.12 -12.61
N LEU A 47 -12.38 6.37 -13.38
CA LEU A 47 -12.37 4.91 -13.26
C LEU A 47 -11.13 4.31 -13.92
N VAL A 48 -10.84 4.71 -15.15
CA VAL A 48 -9.63 4.29 -15.88
C VAL A 48 -8.39 4.72 -15.11
N GLU A 49 -8.35 5.97 -14.66
CA GLU A 49 -7.24 6.50 -13.89
C GLU A 49 -7.07 5.79 -12.54
N LYS A 50 -8.16 5.50 -11.81
CA LYS A 50 -8.10 4.75 -10.57
C LYS A 50 -7.54 3.34 -10.79
N LEU A 51 -7.90 2.68 -11.89
CA LEU A 51 -7.36 1.35 -12.23
C LEU A 51 -5.86 1.42 -12.55
N VAL A 52 -5.44 2.41 -13.35
CA VAL A 52 -4.01 2.63 -13.65
C VAL A 52 -3.24 2.95 -12.36
N LEU A 53 -3.78 3.83 -11.50
CA LEU A 53 -3.18 4.21 -10.23
C LEU A 53 -3.12 3.02 -9.26
N ALA A 54 -4.16 2.18 -9.20
CA ALA A 54 -4.15 0.94 -8.42
C ALA A 54 -3.01 0.02 -8.89
N GLY A 55 -2.88 -0.17 -10.21
CA GLY A 55 -1.82 -0.97 -10.79
C GLY A 55 -0.42 -0.41 -10.50
N TYR A 56 -0.26 0.91 -10.60
CA TYR A 56 0.99 1.59 -10.26
C TYR A 56 1.36 1.41 -8.78
N LEU A 57 0.44 1.72 -7.86
CA LEU A 57 0.68 1.59 -6.43
C LEU A 57 1.01 0.15 -6.04
N ARG A 58 0.28 -0.82 -6.59
CA ARG A 58 0.58 -2.24 -6.37
C ARG A 58 2.02 -2.58 -6.76
N ARG A 59 2.45 -2.20 -7.97
CA ARG A 59 3.83 -2.46 -8.44
C ARG A 59 4.88 -1.79 -7.57
N LEU A 60 4.61 -0.56 -7.11
CA LEU A 60 5.49 0.19 -6.22
C LEU A 60 5.68 -0.53 -4.88
N ILE A 61 4.59 -0.96 -4.26
CA ILE A 61 4.60 -1.67 -2.97
C ILE A 61 5.30 -3.03 -3.13
N GLU A 62 4.97 -3.78 -4.19
CA GLU A 62 5.63 -5.06 -4.47
C GLU A 62 7.14 -4.90 -4.67
N ALA A 63 7.59 -3.83 -5.33
CA ALA A 63 9.01 -3.53 -5.48
C ALA A 63 9.68 -3.21 -4.14
N ARG A 64 9.04 -2.38 -3.31
CA ARG A 64 9.51 -2.09 -1.94
C ARG A 64 9.57 -3.34 -1.08
N ASN A 65 8.57 -4.21 -1.16
CA ASN A 65 8.51 -5.43 -0.36
C ASN A 65 9.61 -6.41 -0.74
N ARG A 66 9.91 -6.55 -2.04
CA ARG A 66 11.07 -7.32 -2.49
C ARG A 66 12.39 -6.74 -1.94
N TYR A 67 12.52 -5.41 -1.95
CA TYR A 67 13.69 -4.74 -1.39
C TYR A 67 13.82 -5.03 0.11
N LEU A 68 12.76 -4.84 0.89
CA LEU A 68 12.77 -5.08 2.34
C LEU A 68 13.05 -6.56 2.68
N ALA A 69 12.48 -7.49 1.94
CA ALA A 69 12.73 -8.91 2.13
C ALA A 69 14.19 -9.29 1.83
N GLY A 70 14.84 -8.60 0.88
CA GLY A 70 16.26 -8.80 0.54
C GLY A 70 17.26 -8.05 1.43
N ASP A 71 16.88 -6.90 2.00
CA ASP A 71 17.71 -6.17 2.97
C ASP A 71 17.68 -6.81 4.37
N LEU A 72 16.66 -7.63 4.66
CA LEU A 72 16.52 -8.39 5.90
C LEU A 72 17.13 -9.80 5.83
N SER A 73 17.70 -10.19 4.69
CA SER A 73 18.32 -11.51 4.46
C SER A 73 19.84 -11.51 4.65
#